data_AF-A0A9W6WF92-F1
#
_entry.id   AF-A0A9W6WF92-F1
#
_cell.length_a   1.000
_cell.length_b   1.000
_cell.length_c   1.000
_cell.angle_alpha   90.00
_cell.angle_beta   90.00
_cell.angle_gamma   90.00
#
_symmetry.space_group_name_H-M   'P 1'
#
loop_
_entity.id
_entity.type
_entity.pdbx_description
1 polymer ?
#
loop_
_entity_poly.entity_id
_entity_poly.type
_entity_poly.pdbx_seq_one_letter_code
_entity_poly.pdbx_strand_id
1 'polypeptide(L)'
;MSTLEREMRSQSRASKTKQRRDGSRTPSGHSNYNTEDEEDYGEELNLDSNFSKKLDELLRSRTENSPVRSDNASDGFSSRSPSRTGVGSSAIGNGSLSSRSSSINVKKYNNIDEELSDDRSNSVSSANSATKINGIADIITALTSRRTQVSSASREVLFAELYNMIVRNPVPACGEIINENDLNYLISFIKTSRSDWEFILALRATVAYACSDIDEIATTVMESLFPYLLKKISPASNTENITTTTSANTNKSNLPSASSGDEVSSFIRSNCIMAYGSLSLVIMDGSGCAGIEEVGELLMDVIDGYSNLDTTKKSNGNQDTTNNTDSDDYDIQVVVNSLNTIGVILTLMFKGRNSTQGLDDFIQDNLPRVFPLLETGINPSIQKSAARLTALMYEVFDYQDDYESGYTDDDDDDNSLEPYYDVDEVLNTINQLIRNSSKKISKKDKKETRSVLRDVSKTIEKYSTKEERKKIFKSEKSEINDDDDNQLVLGRLKLSKNKTLPITSWFQHIRIFFLRWIFSNGLHSHLANSKNSEIRELLEVKDERYSSAGGKGNTSYYDDHGDSTSSGWGNETKKTNSKTKTMQIRTARDLKLKSKFGDLSLEDNDL
;
A
#
# COMPACT_ATOMS: atom_id res chain seq x y z
N MET A 1 41.48 -2.19 -55.43
CA MET A 1 41.53 -3.29 -54.46
C MET A 1 40.10 -3.74 -54.20
N SER A 2 39.76 -4.94 -54.63
CA SER A 2 38.38 -5.45 -54.60
C SER A 2 38.01 -5.90 -53.19
N THR A 3 36.71 -5.93 -52.92
CA THR A 3 36.08 -6.34 -51.65
C THR A 3 36.51 -7.72 -51.17
N LEU A 4 37.04 -8.58 -52.06
CA LEU A 4 37.60 -9.89 -51.74
C LEU A 4 38.96 -9.82 -50.99
N GLU A 5 39.76 -8.78 -51.20
CA GLU A 5 41.05 -8.59 -50.51
C GLU A 5 40.88 -8.12 -49.06
N ARG A 6 39.74 -7.52 -48.73
CA ARG A 6 39.45 -7.02 -47.37
C ARG A 6 38.89 -8.12 -46.45
N GLU A 7 38.28 -9.15 -47.01
CA GLU A 7 37.71 -10.28 -46.26
C GLU A 7 38.77 -11.34 -45.88
N MET A 8 39.75 -11.54 -46.76
CA MET A 8 40.86 -12.50 -46.57
C MET A 8 41.88 -12.11 -45.48
N ARG A 9 41.87 -10.87 -44.97
CA ARG A 9 42.77 -10.43 -43.89
C ARG A 9 42.17 -10.49 -42.49
N SER A 10 40.88 -10.83 -42.35
CA SER A 10 40.21 -10.85 -41.04
C SER A 10 40.20 -12.21 -40.33
N GLN A 11 40.63 -13.29 -41.00
CA GLN A 11 40.65 -14.65 -40.46
C GLN A 11 42.07 -15.23 -40.40
N SER A 12 42.93 -14.73 -39.52
CA SER A 12 44.12 -15.49 -39.07
C SER A 12 44.82 -14.81 -37.88
N ARG A 13 44.35 -15.12 -36.67
CA ARG A 13 45.22 -15.15 -35.47
C ARG A 13 44.58 -16.02 -34.40
N ALA A 14 44.87 -17.31 -34.50
CA ALA A 14 44.65 -18.30 -33.47
C ALA A 14 45.96 -18.66 -32.76
N SER A 15 45.79 -19.16 -31.53
CA SER A 15 46.70 -20.07 -30.80
C SER A 15 47.79 -19.37 -29.97
N LYS A 16 48.15 -19.76 -28.73
CA LYS A 16 47.99 -21.00 -27.94
C LYS A 16 48.26 -20.65 -26.47
N THR A 17 47.55 -21.25 -25.52
CA THR A 17 48.20 -21.85 -24.34
C THR A 17 47.34 -23.01 -23.82
N LYS A 18 47.94 -24.21 -23.83
CA LYS A 18 47.41 -25.47 -23.30
C LYS A 18 47.50 -25.43 -21.77
N GLN A 19 46.44 -25.80 -21.06
CA GLN A 19 46.56 -26.62 -19.86
C GLN A 19 45.36 -27.57 -19.76
N ARG A 20 45.68 -28.84 -19.54
CA ARG A 20 44.76 -29.97 -19.42
C ARG A 20 44.00 -29.87 -18.10
N ARG A 21 42.70 -30.15 -18.13
CA ARG A 21 42.02 -30.86 -17.05
C ARG A 21 40.79 -31.57 -17.60
N ASP A 22 40.81 -32.89 -17.46
CA ASP A 22 39.66 -33.77 -17.63
C ASP A 22 38.55 -33.37 -16.64
N GLY A 23 37.30 -33.47 -17.12
CA GLY A 23 36.11 -33.16 -16.35
C GLY A 23 34.87 -33.30 -17.22
N SER A 24 34.37 -34.53 -17.29
CA SER A 24 33.09 -34.93 -17.87
C SER A 24 31.94 -33.99 -17.46
N ARG A 25 31.30 -33.33 -18.45
CA ARG A 25 30.06 -32.58 -18.28
C ARG A 25 28.88 -33.44 -18.73
N THR A 26 28.09 -33.90 -17.77
CA THR A 26 26.69 -34.30 -17.97
C THR A 26 25.78 -33.07 -17.97
N PRO A 27 24.68 -33.07 -18.75
CA PRO A 27 23.73 -31.96 -18.75
C PRO A 27 22.73 -32.14 -17.60
N SER A 28 22.93 -31.42 -16.49
CA SER A 28 21.94 -31.35 -15.41
C SER A 28 21.08 -30.09 -15.58
N GLY A 29 19.85 -30.30 -16.04
CA GLY A 29 18.76 -29.33 -15.89
C GLY A 29 18.54 -29.04 -14.40
N HIS A 30 18.92 -27.84 -13.98
CA HIS A 30 18.68 -27.32 -12.65
C HIS A 30 17.37 -26.52 -12.66
N SER A 31 16.33 -27.10 -12.08
CA SER A 31 15.24 -26.34 -11.47
C SER A 31 15.75 -25.88 -10.09
N ASN A 32 16.13 -24.60 -10.01
CA ASN A 32 16.38 -23.88 -8.76
C ASN A 32 15.04 -23.30 -8.29
N TYR A 33 14.42 -23.90 -7.28
CA TYR A 33 13.47 -23.18 -6.44
C TYR A 33 14.28 -22.47 -5.35
N ASN A 34 14.43 -21.16 -5.51
CA ASN A 34 15.08 -20.27 -4.55
C ASN A 34 14.26 -20.21 -3.26
N THR A 35 14.85 -20.63 -2.13
CA THR A 35 14.30 -20.45 -0.77
C THR A 35 15.04 -19.34 0.00
N GLU A 36 15.80 -18.48 -0.70
CA GLU A 36 16.65 -17.43 -0.12
C GLU A 36 16.16 -16.00 -0.42
N ASP A 37 15.10 -15.85 -1.21
CA ASP A 37 14.50 -14.55 -1.51
C ASP A 37 13.14 -14.47 -0.78
N GLU A 38 13.15 -14.45 0.56
CA GLU A 38 12.03 -13.82 1.29
C GLU A 38 12.13 -12.31 0.98
N GLU A 39 11.69 -11.94 -0.22
CA GLU A 39 11.58 -10.55 -0.61
C GLU A 39 10.61 -9.88 0.35
N ASP A 40 11.14 -8.88 1.08
CA ASP A 40 10.34 -8.05 1.95
C ASP A 40 9.34 -7.29 1.08
N TYR A 41 8.11 -7.82 1.02
CA TYR A 41 6.94 -7.19 0.40
C TYR A 41 6.74 -5.73 0.85
N GLY A 42 7.41 -5.33 1.95
CA GLY A 42 7.50 -3.96 2.40
C GLY A 42 8.15 -2.97 1.43
N GLU A 43 9.00 -3.38 0.48
CA GLU A 43 9.55 -2.45 -0.53
C GLU A 43 8.52 -2.09 -1.61
N GLU A 44 7.74 -3.06 -2.08
CA GLU A 44 6.71 -2.87 -3.11
C GLU A 44 5.53 -2.03 -2.59
N LEU A 45 5.24 -2.16 -1.30
CA LEU A 45 4.25 -1.33 -0.61
C LEU A 45 4.78 0.04 -0.19
N ASN A 46 6.02 0.41 -0.55
CA ASN A 46 6.62 1.71 -0.24
C ASN A 46 6.20 2.77 -1.27
N LEU A 47 4.89 2.94 -1.39
CA LEU A 47 4.18 3.65 -2.46
C LEU A 47 4.54 5.12 -2.60
N ASP A 48 4.97 5.74 -1.50
CA ASP A 48 5.24 7.17 -1.50
C ASP A 48 6.60 7.45 -0.87
N SER A 49 7.63 6.92 -1.51
CA SER A 49 9.01 7.23 -1.15
C SER A 49 9.28 8.73 -1.20
N ASN A 50 8.56 9.49 -2.04
CA ASN A 50 8.69 10.94 -2.16
C ASN A 50 8.06 11.65 -0.96
N PHE A 51 6.82 11.32 -0.58
CA PHE A 51 6.20 11.85 0.62
C PHE A 51 6.98 11.49 1.87
N SER A 52 7.43 10.24 2.01
CA SER A 52 8.20 9.82 3.18
C SER A 52 9.53 10.57 3.29
N LYS A 53 10.26 10.73 2.18
CA LYS A 53 11.49 11.55 2.14
C LYS A 53 11.19 13.01 2.49
N LYS A 54 10.11 13.57 1.95
CA LYS A 54 9.73 14.96 2.21
C LYS A 54 9.31 15.19 3.66
N LEU A 55 8.54 14.25 4.21
CA LEU A 55 8.15 14.23 5.62
C LEU A 55 9.38 14.20 6.51
N ASP A 56 10.33 13.29 6.25
CA ASP A 56 11.58 13.20 7.01
C ASP A 56 12.44 14.46 6.88
N GLU A 57 12.52 15.06 5.69
CA GLU A 57 13.22 16.33 5.46
C GLU A 57 12.62 17.46 6.32
N LEU A 58 11.30 17.62 6.30
CA LEU A 58 10.59 18.65 7.06
C LEU A 58 10.75 18.45 8.57
N LEU A 59 10.63 17.21 9.06
CA LEU A 59 10.79 16.90 10.48
C LEU A 59 12.23 17.12 10.97
N ARG A 60 13.25 16.83 10.14
CA ARG A 60 14.66 17.12 10.45
C ARG A 60 14.96 18.61 10.47
N SER A 61 14.40 19.38 9.52
CA SER A 61 14.59 20.83 9.46
C SER A 61 14.13 21.53 10.75
N ARG A 62 13.14 20.97 11.44
CA ARG A 62 12.67 21.46 12.74
C ARG A 62 13.67 21.18 13.87
N THR A 63 14.30 20.00 13.89
CA THR A 63 15.28 19.66 14.94
C THR A 63 16.56 20.44 14.81
N GLU A 64 17.01 20.72 13.59
CA GLU A 64 18.23 21.50 13.32
C GLU A 64 18.07 22.99 13.62
N ASN A 65 16.88 23.55 13.41
CA ASN A 65 16.60 24.96 13.69
C ASN A 65 16.23 25.24 15.15
N SER A 66 16.18 24.22 16.01
CA SER A 66 16.05 24.44 17.45
C SER A 66 17.35 25.07 17.96
N PRO A 67 17.35 26.29 18.52
CA PRO A 67 18.57 26.96 18.93
C PRO A 67 19.24 26.10 19.99
N VAL A 68 20.33 25.42 19.59
CA VAL A 68 21.22 24.73 20.51
C VAL A 68 21.75 25.80 21.42
N ARG A 69 21.19 25.85 22.63
CA ARG A 69 21.60 26.78 23.67
C ARG A 69 23.07 26.46 23.93
N SER A 70 23.96 27.31 23.43
CA SER A 70 25.38 27.23 23.71
C SER A 70 25.57 27.65 25.16
N ASP A 71 25.28 26.72 26.07
CA ASP A 71 25.70 26.81 27.45
C ASP A 71 27.22 26.59 27.48
N ASN A 72 27.97 27.55 26.91
CA ASN A 72 29.37 27.79 27.22
C ASN A 72 29.42 28.41 28.63
N ALA A 73 29.16 27.57 29.63
CA ALA A 73 29.61 27.82 30.98
C ALA A 73 31.14 27.66 30.99
N SER A 74 31.84 28.77 30.78
CA SER A 74 33.23 28.91 31.13
C SER A 74 33.35 28.93 32.66
N ASP A 75 33.43 27.76 33.28
CA ASP A 75 33.89 27.64 34.66
C ASP A 75 35.41 27.43 34.67
N GLY A 76 36.12 28.53 34.86
CA GLY A 76 37.38 28.46 35.57
C GLY A 76 37.10 28.44 37.06
N PHE A 77 37.23 27.30 37.73
CA PHE A 77 37.75 27.28 39.11
C PHE A 77 38.27 25.89 39.50
N SER A 78 39.40 25.95 40.21
CA SER A 78 40.29 24.87 40.57
C SER A 78 39.85 24.11 41.83
N SER A 79 40.32 22.86 41.94
CA SER A 79 40.66 22.13 43.17
C SER A 79 39.53 21.46 43.96
N ARG A 80 39.55 20.12 44.07
CA ARG A 80 40.22 19.33 45.14
C ARG A 80 39.73 17.88 45.09
N SER A 81 40.68 16.94 45.18
CA SER A 81 40.46 15.54 45.51
C SER A 81 39.78 15.37 46.87
N PRO A 82 39.10 14.24 47.13
CA PRO A 82 39.79 13.26 47.95
C PRO A 82 39.59 11.80 47.51
N SER A 83 40.63 11.03 47.79
CA SER A 83 40.65 9.58 47.87
C SER A 83 39.69 9.04 48.93
N ARG A 84 38.96 7.96 48.61
CA ARG A 84 38.73 6.88 49.58
C ARG A 84 38.37 5.56 48.90
N THR A 85 39.10 4.54 49.32
CA THR A 85 39.03 3.12 49.02
C THR A 85 37.84 2.43 49.71
N GLY A 86 37.35 1.32 49.15
CA GLY A 86 36.60 0.32 49.93
C GLY A 86 35.55 -0.53 49.19
N VAL A 87 36.00 -1.66 48.61
CA VAL A 87 35.46 -3.04 48.74
C VAL A 87 33.92 -3.28 48.77
N GLY A 88 33.44 -4.18 47.88
CA GLY A 88 32.47 -5.21 48.29
C GLY A 88 31.26 -5.50 47.39
N SER A 89 31.37 -6.59 46.62
CA SER A 89 30.36 -7.65 46.42
C SER A 89 28.94 -7.39 45.84
N SER A 90 28.75 -8.04 44.68
CA SER A 90 27.68 -9.00 44.32
C SER A 90 26.20 -8.59 44.18
N ALA A 91 25.66 -9.06 43.05
CA ALA A 91 24.36 -9.72 42.86
C ALA A 91 23.19 -8.89 42.30
N ILE A 92 22.75 -9.36 41.11
CA ILE A 92 21.37 -9.55 40.65
C ILE A 92 20.49 -8.29 40.54
N GLY A 93 20.20 -7.90 39.30
CA GLY A 93 19.14 -6.94 38.99
C GLY A 93 18.73 -7.01 37.53
N ASN A 94 17.54 -7.55 37.28
CA ASN A 94 16.88 -7.68 35.99
C ASN A 94 16.82 -6.34 35.21
N GLY A 95 17.39 -6.33 34.00
CA GLY A 95 17.27 -5.21 33.07
C GLY A 95 15.91 -5.22 32.35
N SER A 96 14.94 -4.52 32.94
CA SER A 96 13.75 -4.04 32.23
C SER A 96 14.18 -2.99 31.20
N LEU A 97 14.03 -3.33 29.91
CA LEU A 97 14.21 -2.39 28.79
C LEU A 97 12.97 -1.49 28.70
N SER A 98 13.00 -0.41 29.47
CA SER A 98 12.09 0.73 29.35
C SER A 98 12.27 1.38 27.98
N SER A 99 11.15 1.49 27.26
CA SER A 99 10.94 2.29 26.07
C SER A 99 11.36 3.73 26.36
N ARG A 100 12.36 4.21 25.62
CA ARG A 100 12.86 5.58 25.71
C ARG A 100 11.87 6.51 25.00
N SER A 101 10.81 6.89 25.70
CA SER A 101 9.95 8.01 25.34
C SER A 101 10.75 9.30 25.48
N SER A 102 10.91 10.04 24.39
CA SER A 102 11.46 11.39 24.38
C SER A 102 10.48 12.33 25.08
N SER A 103 10.49 12.32 26.41
CA SER A 103 9.84 13.34 27.22
C SER A 103 10.71 14.60 27.15
N ILE A 104 10.21 15.61 26.43
CA ILE A 104 10.81 16.94 26.40
C ILE A 104 10.58 17.58 27.76
N ASN A 105 11.68 17.93 28.42
CA ASN A 105 11.69 18.49 29.76
C ASN A 105 11.32 19.98 29.68
N VAL A 106 10.16 20.36 30.20
CA VAL A 106 9.76 21.76 30.38
C VAL A 106 9.64 22.04 31.87
N LYS A 107 10.55 22.89 32.38
CA LYS A 107 10.49 23.42 33.74
C LYS A 107 9.16 24.17 33.96
N LYS A 108 8.42 23.75 34.99
CA LYS A 108 7.42 24.57 35.68
C LYS A 108 8.11 25.81 36.24
N TYR A 109 7.59 26.99 35.90
CA TYR A 109 7.74 28.18 36.71
C TYR A 109 6.35 28.71 37.03
N ASN A 110 5.92 28.49 38.27
CA ASN A 110 5.00 29.39 38.95
C ASN A 110 5.88 30.48 39.58
N ASN A 111 5.65 31.75 39.23
CA ASN A 111 5.35 32.77 40.23
C ASN A 111 4.95 34.09 39.57
N ILE A 112 3.93 34.67 40.19
CA ILE A 112 3.43 36.02 40.11
C ILE A 112 4.56 36.97 40.56
N ASP A 113 4.75 38.09 39.88
CA ASP A 113 4.74 39.39 40.55
C ASP A 113 4.47 40.54 39.56
N GLU A 114 3.66 41.43 40.09
CA GLU A 114 3.11 42.68 39.61
C GLU A 114 4.20 43.76 39.71
N GLU A 115 4.59 44.41 38.61
CA GLU A 115 5.10 45.78 38.71
C GLU A 115 5.02 46.55 37.37
N LEU A 116 4.51 47.77 37.51
CA LEU A 116 4.37 48.82 36.51
C LEU A 116 5.74 49.36 36.09
N SER A 117 5.99 49.43 34.77
CA SER A 117 6.76 50.54 34.21
C SER A 117 6.50 50.68 32.71
N ASP A 118 6.01 51.85 32.33
CA ASP A 118 6.14 52.45 31.01
C ASP A 118 7.61 52.37 30.54
N ASP A 119 7.86 51.80 29.36
CA ASP A 119 8.82 52.42 28.45
C ASP A 119 8.62 52.00 26.99
N ARG A 120 8.41 53.02 26.16
CA ARG A 120 8.38 52.96 24.70
C ARG A 120 9.81 52.82 24.19
N SER A 121 10.18 51.67 23.64
CA SER A 121 11.00 51.54 22.41
C SER A 121 11.57 50.12 22.26
N ASN A 122 11.10 49.40 21.23
CA ASN A 122 11.78 48.37 20.43
C ASN A 122 10.76 47.36 19.92
N SER A 123 10.07 47.74 18.84
CA SER A 123 9.36 46.79 17.98
C SER A 123 10.33 46.19 16.97
N VAL A 124 10.05 44.94 16.57
CA VAL A 124 10.75 44.10 15.58
C VAL A 124 11.84 43.14 16.14
N SER A 125 11.46 42.31 17.13
CA SER A 125 12.11 40.98 17.36
C SER A 125 11.16 39.87 17.84
N SER A 126 9.86 40.13 18.01
CA SER A 126 8.94 39.21 18.71
C SER A 126 8.07 38.39 17.75
N ALA A 127 8.69 37.55 16.91
CA ALA A 127 7.98 36.57 16.07
C ALA A 127 8.41 35.10 16.29
N ASN A 128 9.37 34.85 17.18
CA ASN A 128 9.86 33.49 17.49
C ASN A 128 9.56 33.07 18.95
N SER A 129 8.45 33.52 19.53
CA SER A 129 7.96 32.88 20.75
C SER A 129 7.54 31.45 20.39
N ALA A 130 8.43 30.48 20.62
CA ALA A 130 8.16 29.08 20.40
C ALA A 130 6.98 28.65 21.28
N THR A 131 5.76 28.73 20.73
CA THR A 131 4.58 28.18 21.34
C THR A 131 4.87 26.70 21.55
N LYS A 132 4.84 26.25 22.81
CA LYS A 132 5.06 24.85 23.13
C LYS A 132 3.87 24.07 22.58
N ILE A 133 4.10 23.42 21.45
CA ILE A 133 3.15 22.50 20.84
C ILE A 133 3.21 21.22 21.67
N ASN A 134 2.17 20.96 22.46
CA ASN A 134 2.12 19.80 23.35
C ASN A 134 1.15 18.71 22.86
N GLY A 135 0.18 19.05 22.00
CA GLY A 135 -0.84 18.12 21.51
C GLY A 135 -1.33 18.41 20.08
N ILE A 136 -2.23 17.56 19.58
CA ILE A 136 -2.82 17.70 18.23
C ILE A 136 -3.62 19.01 18.13
N ALA A 137 -4.43 19.31 19.15
CA ALA A 137 -5.24 20.52 19.21
C ALA A 137 -4.39 21.81 19.15
N ASP A 138 -3.20 21.81 19.75
CA ASP A 138 -2.27 22.95 19.69
C ASP A 138 -1.78 23.20 18.26
N ILE A 139 -1.49 22.13 17.50
CA ILE A 139 -1.06 22.25 16.10
C ILE A 139 -2.21 22.78 15.24
N ILE A 140 -3.41 22.22 15.39
CA ILE A 140 -4.59 22.67 14.65
C ILE A 140 -4.86 24.15 14.95
N THR A 141 -4.83 24.55 16.22
CA THR A 141 -4.96 25.95 16.64
C THR A 141 -3.87 26.82 16.00
N ALA A 142 -2.61 26.37 15.98
CA ALA A 142 -1.53 27.09 15.32
C ALA A 142 -1.77 27.27 13.81
N LEU A 143 -2.32 26.25 13.14
CA LEU A 143 -2.67 26.29 11.71
C LEU A 143 -3.83 27.25 11.40
N THR A 144 -4.73 27.51 12.35
CA THR A 144 -5.80 28.52 12.20
C THR A 144 -5.26 29.96 12.22
N SER A 145 -4.04 30.17 12.69
CA SER A 145 -3.40 31.49 12.71
C SER A 145 -3.29 32.06 11.29
N ARG A 146 -3.32 33.40 11.19
CA ARG A 146 -3.29 34.08 9.89
C ARG A 146 -2.01 33.69 9.14
N ARG A 147 -2.11 33.54 7.82
CA ARG A 147 -0.94 33.24 6.95
C ARG A 147 0.17 34.30 7.00
N THR A 148 -0.13 35.50 7.47
CA THR A 148 0.88 36.56 7.74
C THR A 148 1.74 36.24 8.97
N GLN A 149 1.23 35.40 9.88
CA GLN A 149 1.93 34.95 11.08
C GLN A 149 2.62 33.60 10.85
N VAL A 150 2.00 32.70 10.08
CA VAL A 150 2.54 31.38 9.78
C VAL A 150 2.75 31.23 8.29
N SER A 151 4.02 31.19 7.87
CA SER A 151 4.42 31.04 6.46
C SER A 151 4.00 29.69 5.89
N SER A 152 3.94 29.56 4.56
CA SER A 152 3.59 28.29 3.89
C SER A 152 4.51 27.15 4.31
N ALA A 153 5.82 27.38 4.34
CA ALA A 153 6.81 26.40 4.78
C ALA A 153 6.61 26.00 6.26
N SER A 154 6.23 26.94 7.13
CA SER A 154 5.92 26.63 8.52
C SER A 154 4.64 25.79 8.64
N ARG A 155 3.63 26.04 7.80
CA ARG A 155 2.40 25.22 7.73
C ARG A 155 2.72 23.81 7.25
N GLU A 156 3.58 23.65 6.25
CA GLU A 156 4.06 22.33 5.79
C GLU A 156 4.72 21.55 6.95
N VAL A 157 5.60 22.18 7.74
CA VAL A 157 6.20 21.56 8.93
C VAL A 157 5.15 21.20 9.98
N LEU A 158 4.16 22.07 10.21
CA LEU A 158 3.08 21.81 11.17
C LEU A 158 2.19 20.63 10.71
N PHE A 159 1.84 20.53 9.44
CA PHE A 159 1.09 19.39 8.91
C PHE A 159 1.90 18.09 8.94
N ALA A 160 3.20 18.16 8.63
CA ALA A 160 4.13 17.04 8.76
C ALA A 160 4.18 16.51 10.21
N GLU A 161 4.28 17.42 11.18
CA GLU A 161 4.26 17.07 12.59
C GLU A 161 2.91 16.49 13.02
N LEU A 162 1.80 17.12 12.60
CA LEU A 162 0.44 16.64 12.90
C LEU A 162 0.24 15.20 12.40
N TYR A 163 0.55 14.96 11.12
CA TYR A 163 0.48 13.63 10.52
C TYR A 163 1.33 12.61 11.30
N ASN A 164 2.58 12.97 11.61
CA ASN A 164 3.49 12.10 12.35
C ASN A 164 3.04 11.82 13.79
N MET A 165 2.38 12.76 14.46
CA MET A 165 1.81 12.55 15.79
C MET A 165 0.65 11.56 15.75
N ILE A 166 -0.29 11.74 14.83
CA ILE A 166 -1.47 10.87 14.66
C ILE A 166 -1.04 9.42 14.33
N VAL A 167 -0.09 9.28 13.40
CA VAL A 167 0.35 7.98 12.92
C VAL A 167 1.19 7.20 13.93
N ARG A 168 1.96 7.90 14.77
CA ARG A 168 2.79 7.23 15.80
C ARG A 168 1.97 6.80 17.00
N ASN A 169 1.01 7.64 17.40
CA ASN A 169 0.17 7.42 18.57
C ASN A 169 -1.29 7.56 18.12
N PRO A 170 -2.02 6.44 17.95
CA PRO A 170 -3.43 6.48 17.61
C PRO A 170 -4.17 7.42 18.57
N VAL A 171 -4.97 8.36 18.05
CA VAL A 171 -5.57 9.45 18.83
C VAL A 171 -6.32 8.97 20.08
N PRO A 172 -7.13 7.88 20.02
CA PRO A 172 -7.81 7.37 21.22
C PRO A 172 -6.85 6.96 22.34
N ALA A 173 -5.62 6.55 22.02
CA ALA A 173 -4.61 6.17 23.01
C ALA A 173 -4.00 7.38 23.75
N CYS A 174 -4.10 8.59 23.18
CA CYS A 174 -3.63 9.83 23.78
C CYS A 174 -4.65 10.47 24.73
N GLY A 175 -5.90 9.97 24.75
CA GLY A 175 -7.01 10.54 25.52
C GLY A 175 -7.55 11.86 24.95
N GLU A 176 -7.10 12.26 23.76
CA GLU A 176 -7.70 13.34 22.98
C GLU A 176 -8.89 12.78 22.20
N ILE A 177 -10.01 13.51 22.18
CA ILE A 177 -11.22 13.12 21.45
C ILE A 177 -11.20 13.81 20.09
N ILE A 178 -11.47 13.05 19.03
CA ILE A 178 -11.52 13.56 17.66
C ILE A 178 -12.81 14.36 17.48
N ASN A 179 -12.72 15.68 17.45
CA ASN A 179 -13.92 16.50 17.25
C ASN A 179 -14.15 16.90 15.78
N GLU A 180 -15.42 17.11 15.44
CA GLU A 180 -15.88 17.51 14.11
C GLU A 180 -15.37 18.90 13.66
N ASN A 181 -15.22 19.82 14.61
CA ASN A 181 -14.78 21.20 14.32
C ASN A 181 -13.35 21.24 13.81
N ASP A 182 -12.46 20.45 14.41
CA ASP A 182 -11.07 20.29 14.02
C ASP A 182 -10.98 19.67 12.63
N LEU A 183 -11.79 18.66 12.33
CA LEU A 183 -11.89 18.12 10.98
C LEU A 183 -12.33 19.19 9.97
N ASN A 184 -13.34 20.00 10.29
CA ASN A 184 -13.78 21.10 9.44
C ASN A 184 -12.67 22.14 9.19
N TYR A 185 -11.87 22.47 10.20
CA TYR A 185 -10.69 23.31 10.03
C TYR A 185 -9.67 22.66 9.10
N LEU A 186 -9.36 21.38 9.29
CA LEU A 186 -8.43 20.63 8.44
C LEU A 186 -8.90 20.59 6.97
N ILE A 187 -10.19 20.32 6.72
CA ILE A 187 -10.80 20.39 5.38
C ILE A 187 -10.67 21.80 4.79
N SER A 188 -10.88 22.85 5.59
CA SER A 188 -10.71 24.24 5.15
C SER A 188 -9.25 24.55 4.74
N PHE A 189 -8.27 23.92 5.39
CA PHE A 189 -6.86 24.09 5.04
C PHE A 189 -6.50 23.39 3.74
N ILE A 190 -7.05 22.20 3.46
CA ILE A 190 -6.92 21.55 2.15
C ILE A 190 -7.42 22.51 1.06
N LYS A 191 -8.64 23.05 1.24
CA LYS A 191 -9.28 23.97 0.28
C LYS A 191 -8.50 25.26 0.03
N THR A 192 -7.72 25.72 1.01
CA THR A 192 -7.00 27.01 0.96
C THR A 192 -5.50 26.87 0.79
N SER A 193 -4.98 25.66 0.53
CA SER A 193 -3.55 25.39 0.35
C SER A 193 -2.97 26.15 -0.84
N ARG A 194 -1.72 26.63 -0.71
CA ARG A 194 -1.05 27.46 -1.73
C ARG A 194 0.04 26.75 -2.52
N SER A 195 0.53 25.61 -2.02
CA SER A 195 1.48 24.74 -2.70
C SER A 195 0.92 23.31 -2.76
N ASP A 196 1.34 22.54 -3.77
CA ASP A 196 0.97 21.13 -3.90
C ASP A 196 1.40 20.33 -2.65
N TRP A 197 2.56 20.66 -2.06
CA TRP A 197 3.04 20.00 -0.85
C TRP A 197 2.25 20.40 0.41
N GLU A 198 1.88 21.67 0.57
CA GLU A 198 0.97 22.09 1.64
C GLU A 198 -0.37 21.34 1.52
N PHE A 199 -0.89 21.24 0.29
CA PHE A 199 -2.12 20.50 0.01
C PHE A 199 -2.01 19.02 0.39
N ILE A 200 -0.95 18.33 -0.04
CA ILE A 200 -0.78 16.89 0.20
C ILE A 200 -0.53 16.60 1.68
N LEU A 201 0.27 17.41 2.37
CA LEU A 201 0.51 17.25 3.80
C LEU A 201 -0.79 17.51 4.60
N ALA A 202 -1.55 18.54 4.23
CA ALA A 202 -2.86 18.80 4.83
C ALA A 202 -3.82 17.63 4.55
N LEU A 203 -3.88 17.13 3.32
CA LEU A 203 -4.74 16.01 2.93
C LEU A 203 -4.39 14.75 3.72
N ARG A 204 -3.11 14.38 3.80
CA ARG A 204 -2.61 13.21 4.54
C ARG A 204 -2.89 13.31 6.02
N ALA A 205 -2.62 14.47 6.63
CA ALA A 205 -2.93 14.72 8.04
C ALA A 205 -4.43 14.62 8.31
N THR A 206 -5.26 15.18 7.43
CA THR A 206 -6.73 15.14 7.54
C THR A 206 -7.27 13.72 7.40
N VAL A 207 -6.78 12.94 6.43
CA VAL A 207 -7.19 11.55 6.26
C VAL A 207 -6.76 10.69 7.45
N ALA A 208 -5.51 10.83 7.92
CA ALA A 208 -5.04 10.08 9.09
C ALA A 208 -5.81 10.46 10.37
N TYR A 209 -6.10 11.75 10.56
CA TYR A 209 -6.96 12.23 11.64
C TYR A 209 -8.34 11.59 11.53
N ALA A 210 -8.91 11.58 10.32
CA ALA A 210 -10.23 11.02 10.12
C ALA A 210 -10.29 9.50 10.37
N CYS A 211 -9.32 8.75 9.87
CA CYS A 211 -9.26 7.30 10.06
C CYS A 211 -8.87 6.87 11.50
N SER A 212 -8.67 7.81 12.43
CA SER A 212 -8.32 7.49 13.82
C SER A 212 -9.54 7.31 14.74
N ASP A 213 -10.70 7.87 14.37
CA ASP A 213 -11.99 7.69 15.05
C ASP A 213 -13.10 8.03 14.05
N ILE A 214 -13.77 7.01 13.53
CA ILE A 214 -14.61 7.10 12.34
C ILE A 214 -16.02 7.55 12.70
N ASP A 215 -16.53 7.06 13.83
CA ASP A 215 -17.92 7.17 14.22
C ASP A 215 -18.34 8.63 14.43
N GLU A 216 -17.45 9.48 14.97
CA GLU A 216 -17.77 10.88 15.25
C GLU A 216 -17.79 11.76 13.98
N ILE A 217 -17.07 11.37 12.94
CA ILE A 217 -16.75 12.27 11.82
C ILE A 217 -17.22 11.79 10.44
N ALA A 218 -17.73 10.55 10.34
CA ALA A 218 -18.11 9.93 9.07
C ALA A 218 -19.04 10.83 8.25
N THR A 219 -20.03 11.43 8.91
CA THR A 219 -20.98 12.38 8.30
C THR A 219 -20.26 13.56 7.65
N THR A 220 -19.34 14.22 8.35
CA THR A 220 -18.60 15.38 7.83
C THR A 220 -17.71 15.00 6.65
N VAL A 221 -17.07 13.83 6.71
CA VAL A 221 -16.26 13.34 5.59
C VAL A 221 -17.14 13.12 4.37
N MET A 222 -18.30 12.47 4.54
CA MET A 222 -19.24 12.21 3.45
C MET A 222 -19.84 13.48 2.85
N GLU A 223 -20.22 14.47 3.67
CA GLU A 223 -20.89 15.69 3.21
C GLU A 223 -19.90 16.75 2.68
N SER A 224 -18.68 16.81 3.21
CA SER A 224 -17.75 17.91 2.92
C SER A 224 -16.49 17.48 2.19
N LEU A 225 -15.86 16.37 2.59
CA LEU A 225 -14.56 15.97 2.05
C LEU A 225 -14.71 15.13 0.79
N PHE A 226 -15.59 14.13 0.74
CA PHE A 226 -15.81 13.32 -0.46
C PHE A 226 -16.22 14.15 -1.68
N PRO A 227 -17.21 15.07 -1.61
CA PRO A 227 -17.56 15.88 -2.77
C PRO A 227 -16.40 16.76 -3.25
N TYR A 228 -15.57 17.24 -2.31
CA TYR A 228 -14.38 18.01 -2.65
C TYR A 228 -13.32 17.17 -3.35
N LEU A 229 -13.07 15.94 -2.88
CA LEU A 229 -12.14 15.00 -3.51
C LEU A 229 -12.64 14.58 -4.89
N LEU A 230 -13.91 14.18 -5.01
CA LEU A 230 -14.51 13.79 -6.29
C LEU A 230 -14.39 14.91 -7.33
N LYS A 231 -14.69 16.16 -6.96
CA LYS A 231 -14.47 17.32 -7.84
C LYS A 231 -13.03 17.44 -8.35
N LYS A 232 -12.04 17.10 -7.52
CA LYS A 232 -10.62 17.13 -7.91
C LYS A 232 -10.19 15.89 -8.72
N ILE A 233 -10.90 14.78 -8.59
CA ILE A 233 -10.66 13.53 -9.32
C ILE A 233 -11.26 13.61 -10.73
N SER A 234 -12.45 14.17 -10.87
CA SER A 234 -13.19 14.20 -12.13
C SER A 234 -12.38 14.82 -13.27
N PRO A 235 -12.45 14.26 -14.50
CA PRO A 235 -11.79 14.83 -15.66
C PRO A 235 -12.43 16.19 -16.01
N ALA A 236 -11.62 17.17 -16.41
CA ALA A 236 -12.08 18.53 -16.66
C ALA A 236 -13.20 18.59 -17.71
N SER A 237 -13.19 17.68 -18.69
CA SER A 237 -14.17 17.55 -19.77
C SER A 237 -15.59 17.18 -19.31
N ASN A 238 -15.75 16.49 -18.17
CA ASN A 238 -17.08 16.02 -17.73
C ASN A 238 -17.84 17.09 -16.93
N THR A 239 -17.16 18.14 -16.47
CA THR A 239 -17.75 19.19 -15.63
C THR A 239 -18.76 20.07 -16.40
N GLU A 240 -18.63 20.18 -17.72
CA GLU A 240 -19.53 21.03 -18.54
C GLU A 240 -20.91 20.39 -18.76
N ASN A 241 -21.02 19.06 -18.70
CA ASN A 241 -22.27 18.35 -18.98
C ASN A 241 -23.18 18.20 -17.75
N ILE A 242 -22.64 18.25 -16.53
CA ILE A 242 -23.45 18.04 -15.30
C ILE A 242 -24.25 19.30 -14.92
N THR A 243 -23.88 20.49 -15.42
CA THR A 243 -24.51 21.76 -15.01
C THR A 243 -25.57 22.30 -15.99
N THR A 244 -25.84 21.62 -17.12
CA THR A 244 -26.63 22.19 -18.23
C THR A 244 -28.03 21.60 -18.44
N THR A 245 -28.52 20.69 -17.58
CA THR A 245 -29.91 20.18 -17.69
C THR A 245 -31.00 21.16 -17.23
N THR A 246 -30.66 22.40 -16.84
CA THR A 246 -31.67 23.42 -16.53
C THR A 246 -31.33 24.79 -17.12
N SER A 247 -31.40 24.95 -18.45
CA SER A 247 -31.92 26.16 -19.13
C SER A 247 -31.73 26.08 -20.64
N ALA A 248 -32.85 26.11 -21.35
CA ALA A 248 -32.93 26.06 -22.80
C ALA A 248 -32.38 27.32 -23.49
N ASN A 249 -31.79 27.11 -24.66
CA ASN A 249 -31.72 28.01 -25.82
C ASN A 249 -31.23 29.45 -25.58
N THR A 250 -29.93 29.69 -25.74
CA THR A 250 -29.45 30.89 -26.44
C THR A 250 -28.16 30.62 -27.21
N ASN A 251 -28.18 31.00 -28.49
CA ASN A 251 -27.07 30.95 -29.44
C ASN A 251 -25.79 31.57 -28.87
N LYS A 252 -24.68 30.80 -28.85
CA LYS A 252 -23.34 31.28 -28.48
C LYS A 252 -22.28 30.71 -29.42
N SER A 253 -22.24 31.23 -30.66
CA SER A 253 -21.01 31.28 -31.44
C SER A 253 -20.24 32.53 -31.00
N ASN A 254 -18.94 32.38 -30.70
CA ASN A 254 -18.00 33.42 -30.22
C ASN A 254 -17.92 33.63 -28.70
N LEU A 255 -17.66 32.57 -27.93
CA LEU A 255 -17.11 32.72 -26.58
C LEU A 255 -15.58 32.51 -26.63
N PRO A 256 -14.77 33.48 -26.20
CA PRO A 256 -13.31 33.33 -26.15
C PRO A 256 -12.95 32.20 -25.19
N SER A 257 -12.06 31.32 -25.63
CA SER A 257 -11.42 30.24 -24.86
C SER A 257 -11.13 30.69 -23.43
N ALA A 258 -11.95 30.21 -22.49
CA ALA A 258 -11.78 30.48 -21.08
C ALA A 258 -10.41 29.94 -20.64
N SER A 259 -9.61 30.85 -20.12
CA SER A 259 -8.26 30.68 -19.64
C SER A 259 -8.14 29.63 -18.51
N SER A 260 -7.40 28.54 -18.77
CA SER A 260 -6.24 28.02 -18.01
C SER A 260 -6.22 28.07 -16.46
N GLY A 261 -7.35 28.18 -15.76
CA GLY A 261 -7.36 28.60 -14.35
C GLY A 261 -7.46 27.50 -13.29
N ASP A 262 -7.93 26.30 -13.62
CA ASP A 262 -8.32 25.31 -12.60
C ASP A 262 -7.94 23.87 -12.97
N GLU A 263 -6.93 23.69 -13.82
CA GLU A 263 -6.40 22.36 -14.12
C GLU A 263 -5.69 21.81 -12.88
N VAL A 264 -6.25 20.72 -12.33
CA VAL A 264 -5.68 20.02 -11.18
C VAL A 264 -4.45 19.24 -11.65
N SER A 265 -3.29 19.52 -11.04
CA SER A 265 -2.05 18.78 -11.36
C SER A 265 -2.25 17.27 -11.14
N SER A 266 -1.66 16.43 -12.00
CA SER A 266 -1.74 14.96 -11.87
C SER A 266 -1.19 14.47 -10.52
N PHE A 267 -0.24 15.21 -9.94
CA PHE A 267 0.28 14.96 -8.60
C PHE A 267 -0.78 15.14 -7.51
N ILE A 268 -1.56 16.22 -7.56
CA ILE A 268 -2.69 16.43 -6.65
C ILE A 268 -3.79 15.40 -6.92
N ARG A 269 -4.15 15.17 -8.18
CA ARG A 269 -5.23 14.25 -8.59
C ARG A 269 -4.96 12.83 -8.08
N SER A 270 -3.76 12.31 -8.30
CA SER A 270 -3.36 10.96 -7.84
C SER A 270 -3.43 10.81 -6.32
N ASN A 271 -3.11 11.86 -5.55
CA ASN A 271 -3.25 11.87 -4.09
C ASN A 271 -4.70 11.98 -3.63
N CYS A 272 -5.55 12.73 -4.34
CA CYS A 272 -6.99 12.77 -4.07
C CYS A 272 -7.66 11.40 -4.28
N ILE A 273 -7.26 10.67 -5.32
CA ILE A 273 -7.76 9.30 -5.59
C ILE A 273 -7.40 8.36 -4.43
N MET A 274 -6.16 8.42 -3.94
CA MET A 274 -5.72 7.61 -2.81
C MET A 274 -6.42 7.99 -1.50
N ALA A 275 -6.61 9.30 -1.26
CA ALA A 275 -7.35 9.79 -0.11
C ALA A 275 -8.80 9.32 -0.12
N TYR A 276 -9.46 9.39 -1.28
CA TYR A 276 -10.82 8.90 -1.46
C TYR A 276 -10.90 7.41 -1.15
N GLY A 277 -10.08 6.57 -1.80
CA GLY A 277 -10.08 5.12 -1.55
C GLY A 277 -9.75 4.77 -0.10
N SER A 278 -8.83 5.49 0.53
CA SER A 278 -8.45 5.30 1.93
C SER A 278 -9.62 5.59 2.88
N LEU A 279 -10.30 6.71 2.68
CA LEU A 279 -11.45 7.11 3.49
C LEU A 279 -12.64 6.20 3.24
N SER A 280 -12.93 5.84 1.98
CA SER A 280 -13.99 4.89 1.64
C SER A 280 -13.75 3.53 2.29
N LEU A 281 -12.51 3.01 2.25
CA LEU A 281 -12.16 1.74 2.90
C LEU A 281 -12.51 1.75 4.38
N VAL A 282 -12.27 2.86 5.06
CA VAL A 282 -12.40 2.94 6.51
C VAL A 282 -13.83 3.28 6.93
N ILE A 283 -14.48 4.22 6.24
CA ILE A 283 -15.82 4.74 6.59
C ILE A 283 -16.93 3.84 6.07
N MET A 284 -16.78 3.27 4.88
CA MET A 284 -17.84 2.51 4.23
C MET A 284 -17.76 1.00 4.51
N ASP A 285 -16.76 0.53 5.27
CA ASP A 285 -16.63 -0.90 5.57
C ASP A 285 -17.83 -1.41 6.36
N GLY A 286 -18.51 -2.43 5.84
CA GLY A 286 -19.75 -2.94 6.43
C GLY A 286 -20.98 -2.05 6.23
N SER A 287 -20.83 -0.88 5.60
CA SER A 287 -21.97 -0.13 5.07
C SER A 287 -22.41 -0.77 3.73
N GLY A 288 -23.70 -0.72 3.39
CA GLY A 288 -24.23 -1.36 2.17
C GLY A 288 -23.64 -0.88 0.84
N CYS A 289 -22.79 0.16 0.86
CA CYS A 289 -22.06 0.68 -0.30
C CYS A 289 -22.96 0.92 -1.52
N ALA A 290 -24.13 1.54 -1.33
CA ALA A 290 -25.01 1.91 -2.44
C ALA A 290 -24.42 3.10 -3.19
N GLY A 291 -24.35 3.03 -4.53
CA GLY A 291 -23.84 4.10 -5.39
C GLY A 291 -22.31 4.21 -5.45
N ILE A 292 -21.56 3.34 -4.76
CA ILE A 292 -20.09 3.37 -4.83
C ILE A 292 -19.58 2.95 -6.22
N GLU A 293 -20.37 2.15 -6.94
CA GLU A 293 -20.15 1.73 -8.32
C GLU A 293 -20.00 2.93 -9.27
N GLU A 294 -20.74 4.01 -9.06
CA GLU A 294 -20.66 5.23 -9.88
C GLU A 294 -19.27 5.86 -9.79
N VAL A 295 -18.61 5.73 -8.64
CA VAL A 295 -17.23 6.21 -8.46
C VAL A 295 -16.23 5.25 -9.10
N GLY A 296 -16.52 3.95 -9.11
CA GLY A 296 -15.75 2.97 -9.89
C GLY A 296 -15.75 3.32 -11.38
N GLU A 297 -16.93 3.62 -11.94
CA GLU A 297 -17.08 4.06 -13.33
C GLU A 297 -16.35 5.38 -13.60
N LEU A 298 -16.49 6.37 -12.72
CA LEU A 298 -15.75 7.63 -12.82
C LEU A 298 -14.24 7.39 -12.87
N LEU A 299 -13.71 6.46 -12.07
CA LEU A 299 -12.29 6.15 -12.03
C LEU A 299 -11.82 5.42 -13.30
N MET A 300 -12.67 4.58 -13.90
CA MET A 300 -12.39 4.00 -15.22
C MET A 300 -12.36 5.06 -16.32
N ASP A 301 -13.28 6.02 -16.31
CA ASP A 301 -13.26 7.15 -17.24
C ASP A 301 -11.99 8.00 -17.07
N VAL A 302 -11.52 8.17 -15.84
CA VAL A 302 -10.22 8.80 -15.57
C VAL A 302 -9.09 7.97 -16.19
N ILE A 303 -9.08 6.65 -16.03
CA ILE A 303 -8.06 5.77 -16.62
C ILE A 303 -8.05 5.89 -18.15
N ASP A 304 -9.21 5.90 -18.79
CA ASP A 304 -9.36 6.03 -20.24
C ASP A 304 -8.84 7.39 -20.73
N GLY A 305 -9.11 8.46 -19.98
CA GLY A 305 -8.58 9.80 -20.26
C GLY A 305 -7.05 9.85 -20.27
N TYR A 306 -6.39 9.14 -19.34
CA TYR A 306 -4.93 9.11 -19.23
C TYR A 306 -4.26 8.08 -20.15
N SER A 307 -4.92 6.98 -20.49
CA SER A 307 -4.37 5.94 -21.37
C SER A 307 -4.25 6.41 -22.83
N ASN A 308 -5.16 7.29 -23.26
CA ASN A 308 -5.16 7.88 -24.61
C ASN A 308 -4.08 8.97 -24.84
N LEU A 309 -3.51 9.52 -23.76
CA LEU A 309 -2.42 10.50 -23.85
C LEU A 309 -1.10 9.86 -24.31
N ASP A 310 -0.90 8.57 -24.02
CA ASP A 310 0.36 7.89 -24.28
C ASP A 310 0.49 7.43 -25.76
N THR A 311 -0.63 7.17 -26.44
CA THR A 311 -0.68 6.85 -27.88
C THR A 311 -0.47 8.08 -28.74
N THR A 312 -1.00 9.24 -28.32
CA THR A 312 -0.88 10.52 -29.03
C THR A 312 0.50 11.15 -28.90
N LYS A 313 1.19 11.01 -27.76
CA LYS A 313 2.58 11.49 -27.59
C LYS A 313 3.59 10.71 -28.45
N LYS A 314 3.38 9.40 -28.66
CA LYS A 314 4.30 8.55 -29.45
C LYS A 314 4.24 8.79 -30.96
N SER A 315 3.12 9.30 -31.49
CA SER A 315 2.97 9.54 -32.94
C SER A 315 3.66 10.83 -33.41
N ASN A 316 3.82 11.82 -32.53
CA ASN A 316 4.53 13.07 -32.82
C ASN A 316 6.04 12.93 -32.50
N GLY A 317 6.75 12.15 -33.30
CA GLY A 317 8.14 11.71 -33.10
C GLY A 317 9.25 12.78 -33.15
N ASN A 318 9.06 13.98 -32.60
CA ASN A 318 10.16 14.94 -32.40
C ASN A 318 10.78 14.78 -31.00
N GLN A 319 11.92 14.10 -31.01
CA GLN A 319 12.66 13.54 -29.90
C GLN A 319 13.53 14.57 -29.15
N ASP A 320 12.95 15.64 -28.63
CA ASP A 320 13.64 16.55 -27.68
C ASP A 320 13.15 16.27 -26.25
N THR A 321 13.53 15.10 -25.72
CA THR A 321 12.89 14.40 -24.58
C THR A 321 13.71 14.45 -23.28
N THR A 322 14.16 15.61 -22.80
CA THR A 322 15.06 15.64 -21.62
C THR A 322 14.55 16.33 -20.36
N ASN A 323 13.46 17.11 -20.38
CA ASN A 323 13.10 17.92 -19.20
C ASN A 323 11.69 17.70 -18.59
N ASN A 324 10.85 16.83 -19.13
CA ASN A 324 9.45 16.66 -18.64
C ASN A 324 9.14 15.32 -17.95
N THR A 325 10.15 14.59 -17.48
CA THR A 325 9.99 13.24 -16.90
C THR A 325 9.03 13.19 -15.70
N ASP A 326 9.00 14.24 -14.88
CA ASP A 326 8.24 14.23 -13.64
C ASP A 326 6.72 14.26 -13.90
N SER A 327 6.27 14.92 -14.96
CA SER A 327 4.84 15.02 -15.28
C SER A 327 4.28 13.69 -15.75
N ASP A 328 5.02 12.97 -16.60
CA ASP A 328 4.60 11.67 -17.12
C ASP A 328 4.51 10.63 -16.00
N ASP A 329 5.41 10.70 -15.01
CA ASP A 329 5.37 9.82 -13.84
C ASP A 329 4.09 10.03 -13.01
N TYR A 330 3.61 11.27 -12.82
CA TYR A 330 2.38 11.52 -12.09
C TYR A 330 1.13 11.10 -12.86
N ASP A 331 1.12 11.21 -14.18
CA ASP A 331 0.03 10.70 -15.04
C ASP A 331 -0.10 9.17 -14.86
N ILE A 332 1.03 8.46 -14.82
CA ILE A 332 1.07 7.03 -14.51
C ILE A 332 0.52 6.75 -13.10
N GLN A 333 0.86 7.58 -12.10
CA GLN A 333 0.34 7.43 -10.74
C GLN A 333 -1.17 7.67 -10.65
N VAL A 334 -1.74 8.54 -11.48
CA VAL A 334 -3.21 8.70 -11.55
C VAL A 334 -3.86 7.38 -11.96
N VAL A 335 -3.39 6.75 -13.04
CA VAL A 335 -3.92 5.46 -13.51
C VAL A 335 -3.73 4.35 -12.47
N VAL A 336 -2.52 4.23 -11.91
CA VAL A 336 -2.19 3.23 -10.89
C VAL A 336 -3.08 3.39 -9.65
N ASN A 337 -3.25 4.61 -9.16
CA ASN A 337 -4.06 4.85 -7.97
C ASN A 337 -5.55 4.66 -8.26
N SER A 338 -6.04 5.00 -9.46
CA SER A 338 -7.42 4.69 -9.88
C SER A 338 -7.68 3.19 -9.85
N LEU A 339 -6.80 2.37 -10.45
CA LEU A 339 -6.94 0.91 -10.45
C LEU A 339 -6.96 0.33 -9.04
N ASN A 340 -6.06 0.80 -8.16
CA ASN A 340 -6.03 0.34 -6.77
C ASN A 340 -7.28 0.78 -5.98
N THR A 341 -7.79 2.00 -6.22
CA THR A 341 -9.02 2.49 -5.59
C THR A 341 -10.26 1.74 -6.07
N ILE A 342 -10.33 1.37 -7.36
CA ILE A 342 -11.37 0.46 -7.87
C ILE A 342 -11.28 -0.88 -7.14
N GLY A 343 -10.07 -1.38 -6.89
CA GLY A 343 -9.85 -2.55 -6.05
C GLY A 343 -10.48 -2.41 -4.65
N VAL A 344 -10.29 -1.26 -3.98
CA VAL A 344 -10.95 -0.99 -2.70
C VAL A 344 -12.48 -1.03 -2.84
N ILE A 345 -13.02 -0.41 -3.88
CA ILE A 345 -14.46 -0.40 -4.15
C ILE A 345 -14.99 -1.83 -4.29
N LEU A 346 -14.30 -2.70 -5.04
CA LEU A 346 -14.65 -4.12 -5.13
C LEU A 346 -14.63 -4.80 -3.76
N THR A 347 -13.60 -4.56 -2.94
CA THR A 347 -13.54 -5.14 -1.59
C THR A 347 -14.65 -4.63 -0.66
N LEU A 348 -15.12 -3.39 -0.86
CA LEU A 348 -16.22 -2.81 -0.10
C LEU A 348 -17.56 -3.39 -0.54
N MET A 349 -17.80 -3.49 -1.85
CA MET A 349 -19.00 -4.12 -2.40
C MET A 349 -19.11 -5.59 -1.99
N PHE A 350 -18.00 -6.32 -2.03
CA PHE A 350 -17.93 -7.72 -1.60
C PHE A 350 -18.29 -7.92 -0.12
N LYS A 351 -17.85 -7.02 0.77
CA LYS A 351 -18.12 -7.13 2.21
C LYS A 351 -19.44 -6.50 2.63
N GLY A 352 -19.89 -5.43 1.95
CA GLY A 352 -21.02 -4.61 2.35
C GLY A 352 -22.39 -5.10 1.86
N ARG A 353 -22.45 -5.93 0.82
CA ARG A 353 -23.73 -6.35 0.21
C ARG A 353 -24.11 -7.77 0.61
N ASN A 354 -25.41 -7.95 0.88
CA ASN A 354 -26.01 -9.27 1.09
C ASN A 354 -26.16 -10.08 -0.22
N SER A 355 -26.06 -9.41 -1.38
CA SER A 355 -26.12 -10.01 -2.72
C SER A 355 -24.91 -9.54 -3.53
N THR A 356 -24.29 -10.46 -4.26
CA THR A 356 -23.16 -10.17 -5.14
C THR A 356 -23.55 -9.77 -6.53
N GLN A 357 -24.83 -9.82 -6.90
CA GLN A 357 -25.24 -9.57 -8.29
C GLN A 357 -24.67 -8.24 -8.82
N GLY A 358 -24.83 -7.14 -8.07
CA GLY A 358 -24.29 -5.86 -8.49
C GLY A 358 -22.74 -5.75 -8.42
N LEU A 359 -22.06 -6.66 -7.71
CA LEU A 359 -20.59 -6.80 -7.76
C LEU A 359 -20.18 -7.56 -9.03
N ASP A 360 -20.86 -8.67 -9.32
CA ASP A 360 -20.60 -9.53 -10.48
C ASP A 360 -20.86 -8.76 -11.78
N ASP A 361 -21.98 -8.03 -11.87
CA ASP A 361 -22.30 -7.12 -12.98
C ASP A 361 -21.19 -6.07 -13.16
N PHE A 362 -20.77 -5.42 -12.07
CA PHE A 362 -19.71 -4.42 -12.11
C PHE A 362 -18.38 -5.02 -12.57
N ILE A 363 -18.05 -6.25 -12.18
CA ILE A 363 -16.84 -6.95 -12.63
C ILE A 363 -16.93 -7.25 -14.13
N GLN A 364 -18.05 -7.79 -14.61
CA GLN A 364 -18.24 -8.16 -16.02
C GLN A 364 -18.19 -6.94 -16.95
N ASP A 365 -18.72 -5.80 -16.50
CA ASP A 365 -18.68 -4.55 -17.27
C ASP A 365 -17.27 -3.95 -17.33
N ASN A 366 -16.49 -4.09 -16.25
CA ASN A 366 -15.22 -3.37 -16.10
C ASN A 366 -13.97 -4.20 -16.41
N LEU A 367 -14.00 -5.53 -16.25
CA LEU A 367 -12.84 -6.37 -16.54
C LEU A 367 -12.38 -6.28 -18.01
N PRO A 368 -13.28 -6.21 -19.03
CA PRO A 368 -12.88 -5.92 -20.40
C PRO A 368 -12.17 -4.58 -20.60
N ARG A 369 -12.45 -3.57 -19.76
CA ARG A 369 -11.76 -2.26 -19.80
C ARG A 369 -10.38 -2.31 -19.15
N VAL A 370 -10.20 -3.15 -18.13
CA VAL A 370 -8.91 -3.37 -17.46
C VAL A 370 -7.96 -4.19 -18.33
N PHE A 371 -8.49 -5.16 -19.10
CA PHE A 371 -7.69 -6.12 -19.85
C PHE A 371 -6.65 -5.49 -20.81
N PRO A 372 -6.97 -4.46 -21.63
CA PRO A 372 -6.01 -3.77 -22.48
C PRO A 372 -4.79 -3.19 -21.73
N LEU A 373 -4.93 -2.88 -20.43
CA LEU A 373 -3.83 -2.37 -19.60
C LEU A 373 -2.79 -3.45 -19.26
N LEU A 374 -3.08 -4.72 -19.54
CA LEU A 374 -2.16 -5.85 -19.43
C LEU A 374 -1.35 -6.08 -20.71
N GLU A 375 -1.64 -5.39 -21.82
CA GLU A 375 -0.94 -5.62 -23.08
C GLU A 375 0.55 -5.24 -23.01
N THR A 376 1.37 -5.88 -23.86
CA THR A 376 2.80 -5.61 -23.92
C THR A 376 3.09 -4.17 -24.40
N GLY A 377 3.98 -3.47 -23.69
CA GLY A 377 4.39 -2.10 -24.06
C GLY A 377 3.76 -1.01 -23.20
N ILE A 378 2.78 -1.38 -22.35
CA ILE A 378 2.28 -0.55 -21.27
C ILE A 378 3.32 -0.41 -20.16
N ASN A 379 3.24 0.68 -19.39
CA ASN A 379 4.12 0.93 -18.25
C ASN A 379 4.01 -0.23 -17.22
N PRO A 380 5.12 -0.79 -16.72
CA PRO A 380 5.10 -1.92 -15.79
C PRO A 380 4.31 -1.67 -14.49
N SER A 381 4.25 -0.43 -14.01
CA SER A 381 3.49 -0.08 -12.80
C SER A 381 1.98 -0.15 -13.04
N ILE A 382 1.52 0.28 -14.22
CA ILE A 382 0.13 0.14 -14.66
C ILE A 382 -0.18 -1.34 -14.83
N GLN A 383 0.65 -2.09 -15.56
CA GLN A 383 0.46 -3.53 -15.76
C GLN A 383 0.38 -4.30 -14.44
N LYS A 384 1.26 -4.00 -13.47
CA LYS A 384 1.21 -4.61 -12.13
C LYS A 384 -0.13 -4.32 -11.46
N SER A 385 -0.56 -3.06 -11.44
CA SER A 385 -1.80 -2.66 -10.75
C SER A 385 -3.04 -3.24 -11.42
N ALA A 386 -3.08 -3.25 -12.75
CA ALA A 386 -4.14 -3.90 -13.53
C ALA A 386 -4.18 -5.41 -13.25
N ALA A 387 -3.03 -6.08 -13.20
CA ALA A 387 -2.96 -7.52 -12.94
C ALA A 387 -3.46 -7.88 -11.53
N ARG A 388 -3.15 -7.06 -10.52
CA ARG A 388 -3.68 -7.22 -9.16
C ARG A 388 -5.19 -7.00 -9.12
N LEU A 389 -5.69 -6.00 -9.83
CA LEU A 389 -7.12 -5.73 -9.93
C LEU A 389 -7.85 -6.90 -10.62
N THR A 390 -7.31 -7.42 -11.72
CA THR A 390 -7.83 -8.62 -12.38
C THR A 390 -7.85 -9.81 -11.44
N ALA A 391 -6.76 -10.10 -10.74
CA ALA A 391 -6.73 -11.19 -9.76
C ALA A 391 -7.79 -11.03 -8.66
N LEU A 392 -7.97 -9.80 -8.16
CA LEU A 392 -9.01 -9.48 -7.19
C LEU A 392 -10.40 -9.72 -7.78
N MET A 393 -10.68 -9.27 -9.01
CA MET A 393 -11.96 -9.49 -9.68
C MET A 393 -12.32 -10.97 -9.75
N TYR A 394 -11.37 -11.85 -10.15
CA TYR A 394 -11.59 -13.30 -10.10
C TYR A 394 -11.76 -13.84 -8.67
N GLU A 395 -10.96 -13.37 -7.70
CA GLU A 395 -11.05 -13.80 -6.30
C GLU A 395 -12.43 -13.49 -5.69
N VAL A 396 -12.99 -12.30 -5.94
CA VAL A 396 -14.23 -11.85 -5.30
C VAL A 396 -15.50 -12.18 -6.07
N PHE A 397 -15.41 -12.53 -7.37
CA PHE A 397 -16.56 -12.87 -8.21
C PHE A 397 -17.34 -14.07 -7.67
N ASP A 398 -18.64 -13.94 -7.51
CA ASP A 398 -19.46 -15.00 -6.93
C ASP A 398 -20.20 -15.76 -8.04
N TYR A 399 -19.80 -17.01 -8.25
CA TYR A 399 -20.53 -17.93 -9.11
C TYR A 399 -21.78 -18.34 -8.36
N GLN A 400 -22.82 -17.49 -8.41
CA GLN A 400 -24.08 -17.71 -7.74
C GLN A 400 -24.43 -19.19 -7.84
N ASP A 401 -24.59 -19.82 -6.68
CA ASP A 401 -25.13 -21.17 -6.64
C ASP A 401 -26.56 -21.01 -7.13
N ASP A 402 -26.78 -21.20 -8.44
CA ASP A 402 -28.08 -21.50 -9.02
C ASP A 402 -28.66 -22.62 -8.17
N TYR A 403 -29.42 -22.21 -7.16
CA TYR A 403 -30.00 -23.08 -6.17
C TYR A 403 -30.98 -23.92 -6.94
N GLU A 404 -30.53 -25.12 -7.31
CA GLU A 404 -31.33 -26.31 -7.59
C GLU A 404 -32.77 -25.96 -7.98
N SER A 405 -32.96 -25.22 -9.09
CA SER A 405 -34.26 -25.25 -9.72
C SER A 405 -34.34 -26.69 -10.21
N GLY A 406 -35.07 -27.53 -9.47
CA GLY A 406 -35.13 -28.99 -9.64
C GLY A 406 -35.80 -29.42 -10.96
N TYR A 407 -35.69 -28.59 -11.98
CA TYR A 407 -36.10 -28.82 -13.34
C TYR A 407 -34.83 -29.06 -14.14
N THR A 408 -34.43 -30.33 -14.16
CA THR A 408 -33.51 -30.89 -15.15
C THR A 408 -34.18 -30.79 -16.53
N ASP A 409 -34.14 -29.62 -17.16
CA ASP A 409 -34.27 -29.56 -18.61
C ASP A 409 -32.85 -29.59 -19.17
N ASP A 410 -32.49 -30.77 -19.71
CA ASP A 410 -31.16 -31.22 -20.12
C ASP A 410 -30.56 -30.45 -21.34
N ASP A 411 -31.11 -29.31 -21.74
CA ASP A 411 -30.80 -28.71 -23.05
C ASP A 411 -30.50 -27.19 -23.05
N ASP A 412 -30.50 -26.50 -21.92
CA ASP A 412 -30.14 -25.07 -21.92
C ASP A 412 -28.64 -24.86 -21.71
N ASP A 413 -28.02 -24.42 -22.81
CA ASP A 413 -26.63 -24.02 -23.00
C ASP A 413 -25.97 -23.45 -21.73
N ASP A 414 -24.76 -23.96 -21.52
CA ASP A 414 -23.73 -23.69 -20.51
C ASP A 414 -23.35 -22.19 -20.42
N ASN A 415 -24.32 -21.33 -20.14
CA ASN A 415 -24.14 -19.90 -19.99
C ASN A 415 -23.70 -19.61 -18.55
N SER A 416 -22.65 -20.31 -18.11
CA SER A 416 -22.05 -20.08 -16.82
C SER A 416 -21.55 -18.63 -16.78
N LEU A 417 -22.04 -17.86 -15.81
CA LEU A 417 -21.59 -16.50 -15.60
C LEU A 417 -20.12 -16.55 -15.17
N GLU A 418 -19.23 -16.09 -16.04
CA GLU A 418 -17.80 -15.96 -15.78
C GLU A 418 -17.43 -14.48 -15.57
N PRO A 419 -16.35 -14.17 -14.82
CA PRO A 419 -15.85 -12.80 -14.70
C PRO A 419 -15.49 -12.18 -16.05
N TYR A 420 -14.97 -13.00 -16.97
CA TYR A 420 -14.56 -12.60 -18.32
C TYR A 420 -14.75 -13.78 -19.28
N TYR A 421 -15.20 -13.48 -20.50
CA TYR A 421 -15.62 -14.48 -21.49
C TYR A 421 -14.48 -15.36 -22.03
N ASP A 422 -13.22 -14.92 -21.95
CA ASP A 422 -12.06 -15.67 -22.45
C ASP A 422 -10.93 -15.71 -21.40
N VAL A 423 -11.08 -16.60 -20.42
CA VAL A 423 -10.09 -16.83 -19.37
C VAL A 423 -8.72 -17.24 -19.95
N ASP A 424 -8.72 -18.00 -21.05
CA ASP A 424 -7.49 -18.47 -21.71
C ASP A 424 -6.71 -17.30 -22.31
N GLU A 425 -7.38 -16.32 -22.92
CA GLU A 425 -6.77 -15.09 -23.42
C GLU A 425 -6.08 -14.31 -22.29
N VAL A 426 -6.75 -14.19 -21.13
CA VAL A 426 -6.20 -13.51 -19.94
C VAL A 426 -4.93 -14.22 -19.45
N LEU A 427 -5.01 -15.54 -19.26
CA LEU A 427 -3.88 -16.36 -18.81
C LEU A 427 -2.73 -16.34 -19.82
N ASN A 428 -3.02 -16.38 -21.12
CA ASN A 428 -2.01 -16.30 -22.17
C ASN A 428 -1.29 -14.96 -22.14
N THR A 429 -2.02 -13.86 -21.98
CA THR A 429 -1.45 -12.49 -21.89
C THR A 429 -0.54 -12.36 -20.67
N ILE A 430 -1.00 -12.81 -19.50
CA ILE A 430 -0.18 -12.79 -18.27
C ILE A 430 1.07 -13.66 -18.44
N ASN A 431 0.94 -14.86 -19.01
CA ASN A 431 2.08 -15.74 -19.27
C ASN A 431 3.09 -15.14 -20.26
N GLN A 432 2.61 -14.39 -21.26
CA GLN A 432 3.49 -13.63 -22.15
C GLN A 432 4.24 -12.53 -21.40
N LEU A 433 3.57 -11.77 -20.51
CA LEU A 433 4.23 -10.76 -19.67
C LEU A 433 5.27 -11.36 -18.73
N ILE A 434 4.99 -12.51 -18.11
CA ILE A 434 5.94 -13.24 -17.25
C ILE A 434 7.21 -13.60 -18.04
N ARG A 435 7.05 -14.04 -19.30
CA ARG A 435 8.16 -14.42 -20.19
C ARG A 435 8.84 -13.21 -20.82
N ASN A 436 8.20 -12.05 -20.84
CA ASN A 436 8.70 -10.85 -21.49
C ASN A 436 10.07 -10.46 -20.91
N SER A 437 11.05 -10.33 -21.80
CA SER A 437 12.44 -10.00 -21.47
C SER A 437 12.84 -8.64 -22.05
N SER A 438 11.95 -7.65 -21.93
CA SER A 438 12.21 -6.29 -22.44
C SER A 438 13.46 -5.68 -21.84
N LYS A 439 14.50 -5.40 -22.63
CA LYS A 439 15.76 -4.80 -22.13
C LYS A 439 15.59 -3.40 -21.50
N LYS A 440 14.47 -2.72 -21.77
CA LYS A 440 14.19 -1.35 -21.30
C LYS A 440 13.88 -1.24 -19.81
N ILE A 441 13.35 -2.31 -19.21
CA ILE A 441 12.95 -2.32 -17.80
C ILE A 441 14.14 -2.76 -16.94
N SER A 442 14.29 -2.19 -15.74
CA SER A 442 15.35 -2.57 -14.81
C SER A 442 15.24 -4.05 -14.40
N LYS A 443 16.35 -4.66 -13.98
CA LYS A 443 16.33 -6.07 -13.53
C LYS A 443 15.49 -6.25 -12.26
N LYS A 444 15.47 -5.23 -11.39
CA LYS A 444 14.70 -5.23 -10.15
C LYS A 444 13.22 -5.26 -10.48
N ASP A 445 12.74 -4.29 -11.25
CA ASP A 445 11.31 -4.17 -11.57
C ASP A 445 10.81 -5.39 -12.35
N LYS A 446 11.64 -5.95 -13.26
CA LYS A 446 11.30 -7.21 -13.93
C LYS A 446 11.09 -8.37 -12.98
N LYS A 447 11.94 -8.49 -11.96
CA LYS A 447 11.85 -9.59 -10.99
C LYS A 447 10.55 -9.46 -10.21
N GLU A 448 10.29 -8.26 -9.70
CA GLU A 448 9.09 -7.90 -8.95
C GLU A 448 7.82 -8.10 -9.80
N THR A 449 7.73 -7.50 -10.99
CA THR A 449 6.59 -7.67 -11.91
C THR A 449 6.35 -9.14 -12.24
N ARG A 450 7.40 -9.93 -12.50
CA ARG A 450 7.23 -11.37 -12.78
C ARG A 450 6.77 -12.16 -11.56
N SER A 451 7.16 -11.75 -10.36
CA SER A 451 6.70 -12.39 -9.13
C SER A 451 5.20 -12.18 -8.97
N VAL A 452 4.76 -10.92 -9.01
CA VAL A 452 3.34 -10.54 -8.94
C VAL A 452 2.53 -11.27 -10.02
N LEU A 453 2.97 -11.23 -11.28
CA LEU A 453 2.23 -11.86 -12.37
C LEU A 453 2.10 -13.38 -12.24
N ARG A 454 3.07 -14.08 -11.62
CA ARG A 454 2.95 -15.52 -11.35
C ARG A 454 1.88 -15.79 -10.30
N ASP A 455 1.81 -14.96 -9.26
CA ASP A 455 0.81 -15.12 -8.21
C ASP A 455 -0.59 -14.76 -8.72
N VAL A 456 -0.68 -13.75 -9.60
CA VAL A 456 -1.90 -13.42 -10.36
C VAL A 456 -2.33 -14.59 -11.24
N SER A 457 -1.43 -15.18 -12.05
CA SER A 457 -1.75 -16.34 -12.91
C SER A 457 -2.31 -17.49 -12.10
N LYS A 458 -1.66 -17.85 -10.99
CA LYS A 458 -2.14 -18.90 -10.08
C LYS A 458 -3.49 -18.56 -9.48
N THR A 459 -3.75 -17.29 -9.16
CA THR A 459 -5.04 -16.87 -8.61
C THR A 459 -6.14 -17.05 -9.65
N ILE A 460 -5.94 -16.57 -10.87
CA ILE A 460 -6.92 -16.69 -11.96
C ILE A 460 -7.18 -18.17 -12.26
N GLU A 461 -6.15 -19.01 -12.36
CA GLU A 461 -6.30 -20.46 -12.52
C GLU A 461 -7.09 -21.12 -11.39
N LYS A 462 -7.03 -20.58 -10.17
CA LYS A 462 -7.69 -21.16 -8.99
C LYS A 462 -9.16 -20.73 -8.87
N TYR A 463 -9.49 -19.54 -9.37
CA TYR A 463 -10.79 -18.89 -9.22
C TYR A 463 -11.56 -18.75 -10.53
N SER A 464 -11.06 -19.27 -11.65
CA SER A 464 -11.71 -19.17 -12.97
C SER A 464 -12.97 -20.02 -13.09
N THR A 465 -13.06 -21.14 -12.36
CA THR A 465 -14.20 -22.06 -12.42
C THR A 465 -14.88 -22.21 -11.06
N LYS A 466 -16.21 -22.37 -11.10
CA LYS A 466 -17.05 -22.64 -9.93
C LYS A 466 -16.57 -23.89 -9.16
N GLU A 467 -16.15 -24.93 -9.88
CA GLU A 467 -15.69 -26.18 -9.28
C GLU A 467 -14.38 -26.02 -8.51
N GLU A 468 -13.40 -25.34 -9.08
CA GLU A 468 -12.11 -25.10 -8.43
C GLU A 468 -12.29 -24.22 -7.21
N ARG A 469 -13.07 -23.14 -7.32
CA ARG A 469 -13.44 -22.28 -6.19
C ARG A 469 -14.08 -23.08 -5.05
N LYS A 470 -15.03 -23.98 -5.35
CA LYS A 470 -15.62 -24.88 -4.34
C LYS A 470 -14.60 -25.81 -3.69
N LYS A 471 -13.58 -26.27 -4.40
CA LYS A 471 -12.48 -27.08 -3.83
C LYS A 471 -11.67 -26.27 -2.83
N ILE A 472 -11.42 -24.98 -3.09
CA ILE A 472 -10.73 -24.08 -2.15
C ILE A 472 -11.48 -24.02 -0.83
N PHE A 473 -12.76 -23.65 -0.86
CA PHE A 473 -13.57 -23.49 0.35
C PHE A 473 -13.74 -24.81 1.12
N LYS A 474 -13.83 -25.94 0.42
CA LYS A 474 -13.84 -27.27 1.05
C LYS A 474 -12.50 -27.59 1.70
N SER A 475 -11.38 -27.29 1.03
CA SER A 475 -10.04 -27.53 1.57
C SER A 475 -9.76 -26.67 2.80
N GLU A 476 -10.17 -25.40 2.78
CA GLU A 476 -10.06 -24.46 3.91
C GLU A 476 -10.86 -24.92 5.12
N LYS A 477 -12.02 -25.59 4.94
CA LYS A 477 -12.79 -26.14 6.06
C LYS A 477 -12.24 -27.46 6.61
N SER A 478 -11.37 -28.14 5.86
CA SER A 478 -10.85 -29.47 6.25
C SER A 478 -9.59 -29.41 7.13
N GLU A 479 -9.38 -28.29 7.84
CA GLU A 479 -8.20 -27.93 8.67
C GLU A 479 -7.72 -29.02 9.66
N ILE A 480 -7.07 -30.11 9.23
CA ILE A 480 -6.24 -30.98 10.10
C ILE A 480 -5.00 -31.57 9.38
N ASN A 481 -4.91 -31.56 8.05
CA ASN A 481 -3.74 -32.17 7.39
C ASN A 481 -2.62 -31.13 7.19
N ASP A 482 -1.48 -31.38 7.85
CA ASP A 482 -0.23 -30.60 7.89
C ASP A 482 0.46 -30.34 6.52
N ASP A 483 -0.21 -30.57 5.38
CA ASP A 483 0.32 -30.28 4.05
C ASP A 483 0.14 -28.78 3.70
N ASP A 484 0.91 -27.95 4.41
CA ASP A 484 1.01 -26.48 4.37
C ASP A 484 1.43 -25.91 2.98
N ASP A 485 1.81 -26.77 2.04
CA ASP A 485 2.44 -26.37 0.76
C ASP A 485 1.46 -25.73 -0.26
N ASN A 486 0.14 -25.83 -0.04
CA ASN A 486 -0.86 -25.34 -1.00
C ASN A 486 -1.49 -23.98 -0.64
N GLN A 487 -1.18 -23.38 0.51
CA GLN A 487 -1.73 -22.07 0.85
C GLN A 487 -1.00 -20.98 0.02
N LEU A 488 -1.76 -20.27 -0.82
CA LEU A 488 -1.22 -19.14 -1.58
C LEU A 488 -0.90 -17.99 -0.61
N VAL A 489 0.37 -17.85 -0.25
CA VAL A 489 0.86 -16.69 0.50
C VAL A 489 1.42 -15.69 -0.49
N LEU A 490 0.65 -14.62 -0.75
CA LEU A 490 1.07 -13.55 -1.65
C LEU A 490 2.27 -12.79 -1.07
N GLY A 491 2.29 -12.60 0.25
CA GLY A 491 3.37 -11.90 0.94
C GLY A 491 3.24 -11.97 2.45
N ARG A 492 4.13 -11.29 3.18
CA ARG A 492 4.07 -11.19 4.65
C ARG A 492 4.32 -9.75 5.08
N LEU A 493 3.41 -9.18 5.86
CA LEU A 493 3.58 -7.87 6.48
C LEU A 493 4.23 -8.02 7.85
N LYS A 494 5.42 -7.45 8.02
CA LYS A 494 6.11 -7.47 9.31
C LYS A 494 5.50 -6.46 10.28
N LEU A 495 4.90 -6.94 11.36
CA LEU A 495 4.37 -6.08 12.43
C LEU A 495 5.41 -5.76 13.51
N SER A 496 6.23 -6.74 13.85
CA SER A 496 7.26 -6.59 14.88
C SER A 496 8.43 -7.50 14.58
N LYS A 497 9.42 -7.54 15.48
CA LYS A 497 10.57 -8.45 15.31
C LYS A 497 10.18 -9.92 15.24
N ASN A 498 9.07 -10.32 15.86
CA ASN A 498 8.66 -11.71 16.03
C ASN A 498 7.24 -11.99 15.51
N LYS A 499 6.59 -11.00 14.88
CA LYS A 499 5.20 -11.12 14.39
C LYS A 499 5.14 -10.66 12.95
N THR A 500 4.60 -11.53 12.11
CA THR A 500 4.30 -11.27 10.70
C THR A 500 2.84 -11.61 10.46
N LEU A 501 2.19 -10.82 9.61
CA LEU A 501 0.85 -11.08 9.11
C LEU A 501 1.00 -11.67 7.71
N PRO A 502 0.67 -12.95 7.48
CA PRO A 502 0.61 -13.47 6.12
C PRO A 502 -0.50 -12.74 5.35
N ILE A 503 -0.21 -12.39 4.09
CA ILE A 503 -1.16 -11.84 3.14
C ILE A 503 -1.54 -13.01 2.23
N THR A 504 -2.74 -13.55 2.44
CA THR A 504 -3.17 -14.80 1.75
C THR A 504 -4.12 -14.53 0.59
N SER A 505 -4.52 -13.28 0.39
CA SER A 505 -5.57 -12.92 -0.56
C SER A 505 -5.34 -11.51 -1.14
N TRP A 506 -5.79 -11.27 -2.38
CA TRP A 506 -5.69 -9.95 -3.02
C TRP A 506 -6.62 -8.94 -2.36
N PHE A 507 -7.75 -9.39 -1.80
CA PHE A 507 -8.61 -8.55 -0.96
C PHE A 507 -7.80 -7.94 0.19
N GLN A 508 -7.07 -8.78 0.93
CA GLN A 508 -6.22 -8.31 2.03
C GLN A 508 -5.08 -7.42 1.52
N HIS A 509 -4.45 -7.79 0.40
CA HIS A 509 -3.36 -7.03 -0.18
C HIS A 509 -3.76 -5.59 -0.49
N ILE A 510 -4.88 -5.39 -1.20
CA ILE A 510 -5.37 -4.06 -1.56
C ILE A 510 -5.76 -3.25 -0.32
N ARG A 511 -6.42 -3.86 0.67
CA ARG A 511 -6.77 -3.13 1.89
C ARG A 511 -5.53 -2.71 2.69
N ILE A 512 -4.53 -3.58 2.83
CA ILE A 512 -3.24 -3.26 3.47
C ILE A 512 -2.53 -2.12 2.73
N PHE A 513 -2.58 -2.11 1.40
CA PHE A 513 -1.98 -1.05 0.58
C PHE A 513 -2.52 0.33 0.97
N PHE A 514 -3.84 0.48 1.11
CA PHE A 514 -4.45 1.75 1.53
C PHE A 514 -4.22 2.07 3.01
N LEU A 515 -4.30 1.08 3.90
CA LEU A 515 -3.96 1.28 5.31
C LEU A 515 -2.51 1.75 5.50
N ARG A 516 -1.59 1.26 4.67
CA ARG A 516 -0.20 1.71 4.67
C ARG A 516 -0.04 3.10 4.05
N TRP A 517 -0.89 3.48 3.11
CA TRP A 517 -0.94 4.87 2.64
C TRP A 517 -1.38 5.81 3.79
N ILE A 518 -2.42 5.44 4.56
CA ILE A 518 -2.90 6.25 5.69
C ILE A 518 -1.81 6.33 6.78
N PHE A 519 -1.38 5.18 7.30
CA PHE A 519 -0.56 5.10 8.51
C PHE A 519 0.93 4.93 8.25
N SER A 520 1.39 4.84 7.00
CA SER A 520 2.81 4.71 6.64
C SER A 520 3.54 3.69 7.54
N ASN A 521 4.65 4.10 8.14
CA ASN A 521 5.42 3.32 9.09
C ASN A 521 4.69 3.10 10.41
N GLY A 522 3.67 3.86 10.78
CA GLY A 522 2.88 3.64 11.99
C GLY A 522 1.87 2.49 11.89
N LEU A 523 1.58 1.98 10.69
CA LEU A 523 0.59 0.91 10.48
C LEU A 523 0.80 -0.29 11.42
N HIS A 524 2.05 -0.69 11.64
CA HIS A 524 2.34 -1.81 12.55
C HIS A 524 1.94 -1.52 14.00
N SER A 525 2.06 -0.28 14.46
CA SER A 525 1.62 0.14 15.79
C SER A 525 0.09 0.16 15.87
N HIS A 526 -0.59 0.64 14.82
CA HIS A 526 -2.05 0.56 14.73
C HIS A 526 -2.55 -0.89 14.72
N LEU A 527 -1.92 -1.79 13.96
CA LEU A 527 -2.27 -3.20 13.92
C LEU A 527 -1.87 -3.95 15.20
N ALA A 528 -0.79 -3.59 15.88
CA ALA A 528 -0.33 -4.28 17.09
C ALA A 528 -1.06 -3.83 18.35
N ASN A 529 -1.32 -2.53 18.48
CA ASN A 529 -1.90 -1.92 19.68
C ASN A 529 -3.43 -1.85 19.67
N SER A 530 -4.08 -2.16 18.55
CA SER A 530 -5.53 -2.30 18.47
C SER A 530 -6.00 -3.47 19.34
N LYS A 531 -6.17 -3.19 20.63
CA LYS A 531 -6.94 -4.04 21.55
C LYS A 531 -8.43 -4.00 21.21
N ASN A 532 -8.89 -2.99 20.46
CA ASN A 532 -10.23 -2.87 19.87
C ASN A 532 -10.10 -2.98 18.35
N SER A 533 -10.88 -3.88 17.74
CA SER A 533 -10.56 -4.64 16.53
C SER A 533 -10.77 -3.95 15.18
N GLU A 534 -11.10 -2.66 15.11
CA GLU A 534 -11.63 -2.05 13.87
C GLU A 534 -10.67 -2.15 12.68
N ILE A 535 -9.42 -1.66 12.80
CA ILE A 535 -8.45 -1.72 11.68
C ILE A 535 -8.10 -3.17 11.31
N ARG A 536 -8.15 -4.11 12.25
CA ARG A 536 -7.90 -5.53 11.95
C ARG A 536 -9.09 -6.15 11.24
N GLU A 537 -10.30 -5.79 11.63
CA GLU A 537 -11.55 -6.23 11.02
C GLU A 537 -11.66 -5.74 9.57
N LEU A 538 -11.06 -4.60 9.23
CA LEU A 538 -10.91 -4.18 7.84
C LEU A 538 -10.13 -5.21 7.01
N LEU A 539 -9.26 -6.04 7.59
CA LEU A 539 -8.49 -7.05 6.86
C LEU A 539 -9.15 -8.44 6.84
N GLU A 540 -10.20 -8.64 7.63
CA GLU A 540 -10.88 -9.92 7.72
C GLU A 540 -11.84 -10.11 6.54
N VAL A 541 -11.69 -11.22 5.83
CA VAL A 541 -12.63 -11.69 4.81
C VAL A 541 -13.72 -12.47 5.53
N LYS A 542 -14.78 -11.79 5.99
CA LYS A 542 -15.95 -12.46 6.56
C LYS A 542 -16.80 -13.03 5.42
N ASP A 543 -16.53 -14.25 5.00
CA ASP A 543 -17.41 -14.95 4.07
C ASP A 543 -18.51 -15.70 4.82
N GLU A 544 -19.53 -14.95 5.27
CA GLU A 544 -20.68 -15.50 5.99
C GLU A 544 -21.50 -16.48 5.13
N ARG A 545 -21.40 -16.37 3.79
CA ARG A 545 -22.20 -17.14 2.83
C ARG A 545 -21.90 -18.64 2.91
N TYR A 546 -20.63 -19.01 3.02
CA TYR A 546 -20.24 -20.41 3.15
C TYR A 546 -20.41 -20.94 4.58
N SER A 547 -20.54 -20.07 5.58
CA SER A 547 -20.72 -20.47 6.98
C SER A 547 -22.15 -20.96 7.27
N SER A 548 -23.14 -20.51 6.50
CA SER A 548 -24.57 -20.79 6.72
C SER A 548 -25.04 -22.21 6.35
N ALA A 549 -24.39 -22.86 5.37
CA ALA A 549 -24.92 -24.08 4.74
C ALA A 549 -24.80 -25.38 5.59
N GLY A 550 -24.24 -25.34 6.79
CA GLY A 550 -23.84 -26.58 7.48
C GLY A 550 -23.67 -26.49 8.98
N GLY A 551 -24.70 -26.02 9.67
CA GLY A 551 -24.84 -26.24 11.12
C GLY A 551 -24.68 -24.98 11.94
N LYS A 552 -25.60 -24.83 12.90
CA LYS A 552 -25.49 -23.96 14.07
C LYS A 552 -24.33 -24.42 14.97
N GLY A 553 -23.12 -24.49 14.43
CA GLY A 553 -21.90 -24.65 15.20
C GLY A 553 -21.64 -23.33 15.90
N ASN A 554 -21.56 -23.36 17.22
CA ASN A 554 -21.23 -22.23 18.07
C ASN A 554 -19.87 -21.61 17.66
N THR A 555 -19.84 -20.68 16.70
CA THR A 555 -18.69 -19.77 16.49
C THR A 555 -18.74 -18.60 17.48
N SER A 556 -19.30 -18.85 18.68
CA SER A 556 -19.26 -17.98 19.86
C SER A 556 -18.28 -18.51 20.91
N TYR A 557 -17.39 -19.45 20.55
CA TYR A 557 -16.38 -20.02 21.47
C TYR A 557 -15.08 -19.18 21.56
N TYR A 558 -15.17 -17.87 21.36
CA TYR A 558 -14.08 -16.92 21.60
C TYR A 558 -14.37 -15.92 22.71
N ASP A 559 -15.48 -16.11 23.44
CA ASP A 559 -15.90 -15.21 24.51
C ASP A 559 -16.14 -15.97 25.81
N ASP A 560 -15.12 -16.72 26.28
CA ASP A 560 -14.90 -16.82 27.73
C ASP A 560 -13.50 -17.39 28.04
N HIS A 561 -12.78 -16.66 28.91
CA HIS A 561 -11.52 -17.03 29.59
C HIS A 561 -10.19 -16.94 28.80
N GLY A 562 -9.70 -15.72 28.60
CA GLY A 562 -8.34 -15.32 29.05
C GLY A 562 -7.09 -15.87 28.38
N ASP A 563 -7.17 -16.78 27.39
CA ASP A 563 -6.02 -17.22 26.60
C ASP A 563 -6.29 -16.99 25.10
N SER A 564 -6.16 -15.73 24.69
CA SER A 564 -6.42 -15.26 23.33
C SER A 564 -5.31 -15.72 22.36
N THR A 565 -5.22 -17.02 22.08
CA THR A 565 -4.52 -17.54 20.91
C THR A 565 -5.43 -17.42 19.70
N SER A 566 -5.59 -16.20 19.19
CA SER A 566 -6.10 -15.94 17.84
C SER A 566 -5.20 -16.71 16.85
N SER A 567 -5.75 -17.79 16.29
CA SER A 567 -5.07 -18.84 15.53
C SER A 567 -4.51 -18.41 14.17
N GLY A 568 -4.85 -17.21 13.67
CA GLY A 568 -4.35 -16.71 12.38
C GLY A 568 -3.01 -15.97 12.44
N TRP A 569 -2.58 -15.54 13.63
CA TRP A 569 -1.36 -14.75 13.79
C TRP A 569 -0.26 -15.64 14.35
N GLY A 570 0.28 -16.50 13.49
CA GLY A 570 1.41 -17.35 13.86
C GLY A 570 2.52 -16.50 14.47
N ASN A 571 2.81 -16.71 15.75
CA ASN A 571 4.12 -16.34 16.29
C ASN A 571 5.12 -17.05 15.39
N GLU A 572 5.99 -16.29 14.72
CA GLU A 572 7.00 -16.77 13.77
C GLU A 572 7.51 -18.12 14.27
N THR A 573 7.03 -19.19 13.64
CA THR A 573 7.10 -20.55 14.18
C THR A 573 8.56 -20.83 14.45
N LYS A 574 8.86 -21.10 15.74
CA LYS A 574 10.18 -21.38 16.33
C LYS A 574 11.23 -21.53 15.24
N LYS A 575 12.03 -20.48 14.97
CA LYS A 575 13.19 -20.52 14.06
C LYS A 575 13.70 -21.94 14.00
N THR A 576 13.33 -22.67 12.95
CA THR A 576 13.79 -24.04 12.80
C THR A 576 15.30 -23.90 12.83
N ASN A 577 15.92 -24.49 13.86
CA ASN A 577 17.34 -24.29 14.15
C ASN A 577 18.07 -24.45 12.80
N SER A 578 18.94 -23.52 12.41
CA SER A 578 19.51 -23.51 11.05
C SER A 578 20.08 -24.89 10.64
N LYS A 579 20.49 -25.67 11.65
CA LYS A 579 20.84 -27.09 11.58
C LYS A 579 19.71 -27.99 11.03
N THR A 580 18.48 -27.89 11.52
CA THR A 580 17.32 -28.66 11.05
C THR A 580 16.98 -28.34 9.59
N LYS A 581 16.97 -27.05 9.22
CA LYS A 581 16.78 -26.64 7.81
C LYS A 581 17.89 -27.17 6.92
N THR A 582 19.15 -27.09 7.36
CA THR A 582 20.29 -27.65 6.63
C THR A 582 20.19 -29.17 6.49
N MET A 583 19.73 -29.87 7.52
CA MET A 583 19.52 -31.32 7.49
C MET A 583 18.39 -31.70 6.52
N GLN A 584 17.26 -31.01 6.54
CA GLN A 584 16.17 -31.22 5.58
C GLN A 584 16.61 -30.96 4.13
N ILE A 585 17.36 -29.87 3.88
CA ILE A 585 17.93 -29.59 2.56
C ILE A 585 18.88 -30.71 2.12
N ARG A 586 19.72 -31.22 3.03
CA ARG A 586 20.63 -32.33 2.73
C ARG A 586 19.86 -33.60 2.43
N THR A 587 18.88 -33.97 3.26
CA THR A 587 18.04 -35.15 3.03
C THR A 587 17.28 -35.05 1.71
N ALA A 588 16.70 -33.89 1.37
CA ALA A 588 16.01 -33.68 0.09
C ALA A 588 16.98 -33.77 -1.11
N ARG A 589 18.20 -33.26 -0.98
CA ARG A 589 19.25 -33.41 -2.01
C ARG A 589 19.65 -34.88 -2.17
N ASP A 590 19.83 -35.60 -1.08
CA ASP A 590 20.19 -37.02 -1.08
C ASP A 590 19.05 -37.87 -1.70
N LEU A 591 17.79 -37.56 -1.38
CA LEU A 591 16.61 -38.22 -1.95
C LEU A 591 16.50 -37.96 -3.46
N LYS A 592 16.77 -36.72 -3.91
CA LYS A 592 16.80 -36.35 -5.33
C LYS A 592 17.96 -37.00 -6.08
N LEU A 593 19.12 -37.17 -5.41
CA LEU A 593 20.25 -37.91 -5.96
C LEU A 593 19.91 -39.41 -6.08
N LYS A 594 19.36 -40.03 -5.03
CA LYS A 594 18.88 -41.42 -5.07
C LYS A 594 17.85 -41.65 -6.16
N SER A 595 16.89 -40.73 -6.31
CA SER A 595 15.89 -40.78 -7.39
C SER A 595 16.53 -40.72 -8.79
N LYS A 596 17.57 -39.90 -8.99
CA LYS A 596 18.22 -39.73 -10.30
C LYS A 596 19.21 -40.83 -10.65
N PHE A 597 19.91 -41.38 -9.67
CA PHE A 597 20.98 -42.34 -9.89
C PHE A 597 20.59 -43.77 -9.53
N GLY A 598 19.35 -43.99 -9.08
CA GLY A 598 18.93 -45.24 -8.47
C GLY A 598 19.61 -45.45 -7.12
N ASP A 599 19.15 -46.42 -6.34
CA ASP A 599 19.99 -46.95 -5.26
C ASP A 599 21.17 -47.65 -5.92
N LEU A 600 22.27 -46.92 -6.09
CA LEU A 600 23.61 -47.48 -6.33
C LEU A 600 24.09 -48.18 -5.05
N SER A 601 23.26 -49.04 -4.46
CA SER A 601 23.76 -50.12 -3.64
C SER A 601 24.52 -51.02 -4.59
N LEU A 602 25.82 -50.74 -4.75
CA LEU A 602 26.78 -51.76 -5.11
C LEU A 602 26.58 -52.86 -4.06
N GLU A 603 25.82 -53.90 -4.43
CA GLU A 603 25.82 -55.13 -3.66
C GLU A 603 27.27 -55.59 -3.64
N ASP A 604 27.91 -55.52 -2.46
CA ASP A 604 29.28 -55.98 -2.18
C ASP A 604 29.40 -57.52 -2.29
N ASN A 605 28.67 -58.15 -3.22
CA ASN A 605 28.56 -59.61 -3.35
C ASN A 605 29.45 -60.22 -4.43
N ASP A 606 30.35 -59.47 -5.05
CA ASP A 606 31.39 -60.04 -5.93
C ASP A 606 32.79 -59.56 -5.53
N LEU A 607 33.32 -60.11 -4.43
CA LEU A 607 34.76 -60.22 -4.15
C LEU A 607 35.10 -61.53 -3.45
#